data_AF-A0A0D1VX76-F1
#
_entry.id   AF-A0A0D1VX76-F1
#
_cell.length_a   1.000
_cell.length_b   1.000
_cell.length_c   1.000
_cell.angle_alpha   90.00
_cell.angle_beta   90.00
_cell.angle_gamma   90.00
#
_symmetry.space_group_name_H-M   'P 1'
#
loop_
_entity.id
_entity.type
_entity.pdbx_description
1 polymer ?
#
loop_
_entity_poly.entity_id
_entity_poly.type
_entity_poly.pdbx_seq_one_letter_code
_entity_poly.pdbx_strand_id
1 'polypeptide(L)'
;MAGALSGNTSLVRTMLARAFSYDAVSYQIGYSIGPALAGMLANPCQFAPGICQRGPGQLLRHFPYALPNINIALMTVIAIVFAYLYLEETRHTHDNDTYDDEHDNIKATEEEPLLANQATEDSKTPLATIIGRLKVKSLPPPTVQAIIAYLIMALHTICFDNFFPMFLSTSLPKQRPRDLIHFSGGPGMSTSETGMAMSASAVFSIFVISAVFSPVVMRLGTLTAMRLDIWYILSHTSSYLISSLPEVGQTQEKGAPILVQNAQRDKSNLGLVNGIAQTAAAAARAVGPLLMGLMGTVGEKYGIGGLGFWFLTLVAVIGLGQGYLLSEPYGDEV
;
A
#
# COMPACT_ATOMS: atom_id res chain seq x y z
N MET A 1 22.44 5.25 -34.88
CA MET A 1 22.35 6.10 -33.66
C MET A 1 21.06 5.84 -32.87
N ALA A 2 20.70 4.56 -32.62
CA ALA A 2 19.49 4.20 -31.88
C ALA A 2 19.74 3.93 -30.38
N GLY A 3 21.00 3.83 -29.95
CA GLY A 3 21.37 3.54 -28.55
C GLY A 3 21.35 4.76 -27.60
N ALA A 4 21.33 5.99 -28.11
CA ALA A 4 21.41 7.20 -27.27
C ALA A 4 20.07 7.58 -26.60
N LEU A 5 18.93 7.09 -27.12
CA LEU A 5 17.60 7.33 -26.55
C LEU A 5 17.20 6.26 -25.50
N SER A 6 17.87 5.11 -25.49
CA SER A 6 17.69 4.05 -24.48
C SER A 6 18.14 4.53 -23.09
N GLY A 7 19.24 5.28 -23.01
CA GLY A 7 19.82 5.76 -21.75
C GLY A 7 18.88 6.63 -20.91
N ASN A 8 18.03 7.44 -21.53
CA ASN A 8 17.06 8.25 -20.79
C ASN A 8 15.91 7.41 -20.23
N THR A 9 15.51 6.34 -20.92
CA THR A 9 14.47 5.44 -20.42
C THR A 9 14.97 4.58 -19.26
N SER A 10 16.22 4.12 -19.30
CA SER A 10 16.84 3.41 -18.19
C SER A 10 17.10 4.35 -16.99
N LEU A 11 17.50 5.60 -17.22
CA LEU A 11 17.60 6.63 -16.18
C LEU A 11 16.24 6.90 -15.52
N VAL A 12 15.18 7.09 -16.31
CA VAL A 12 13.82 7.30 -15.77
C VAL A 12 13.35 6.09 -14.96
N ARG A 13 13.55 4.87 -15.46
CA ARG A 13 13.23 3.64 -14.70
C ARG A 13 14.03 3.54 -13.40
N THR A 14 15.31 3.93 -13.43
CA THR A 14 16.18 3.95 -12.25
C THR A 14 15.74 5.01 -11.24
N MET A 15 15.39 6.20 -11.69
CA MET A 15 14.85 7.28 -10.86
C MET A 15 13.50 6.88 -10.24
N LEU A 16 12.63 6.24 -11.02
CA LEU A 16 11.35 5.74 -10.56
C LEU A 16 11.53 4.65 -9.48
N ALA A 17 12.40 3.67 -9.73
CA ALA A 17 12.73 2.64 -8.75
C ALA A 17 13.27 3.25 -7.45
N ARG A 18 14.16 4.25 -7.54
CA ARG A 18 14.67 4.98 -6.36
C ARG A 18 13.57 5.74 -5.62
N ALA A 19 12.68 6.42 -6.33
CA ALA A 19 11.55 7.13 -5.73
C ALA A 19 10.63 6.17 -4.95
N PHE A 20 10.35 4.99 -5.52
CA PHE A 20 9.58 3.95 -4.83
C PHE A 20 10.30 3.34 -3.63
N SER A 21 11.62 3.19 -3.70
CA SER A 21 12.41 2.80 -2.53
C SER A 21 12.30 3.84 -1.41
N TYR A 22 12.32 5.14 -1.73
CA TYR A 22 12.11 6.19 -0.73
C TYR A 22 10.69 6.18 -0.15
N ASP A 23 9.66 5.95 -0.97
CA ASP A 23 8.28 5.75 -0.48
C ASP A 23 8.21 4.56 0.49
N ALA A 24 8.85 3.44 0.15
CA ALA A 24 8.90 2.25 1.00
C ALA A 24 9.59 2.53 2.34
N VAL A 25 10.76 3.16 2.32
CA VAL A 25 11.49 3.51 3.55
C VAL A 25 10.71 4.50 4.41
N SER A 26 10.12 5.53 3.79
CA SER A 26 9.30 6.54 4.49
C SER A 26 8.11 5.89 5.20
N TYR A 27 7.37 5.02 4.51
CA TYR A 27 6.26 4.28 5.10
C TYR A 27 6.71 3.45 6.31
N GLN A 28 7.84 2.76 6.21
CA GLN A 28 8.33 1.91 7.30
C GLN A 28 8.84 2.71 8.49
N ILE A 29 9.40 3.91 8.29
CA ILE A 29 9.72 4.81 9.40
C ILE A 29 8.42 5.21 10.14
N GLY A 30 7.37 5.55 9.39
CA GLY A 30 6.05 5.81 9.95
C GLY A 30 5.49 4.62 10.73
N TYR A 31 5.56 3.42 10.16
CA TYR A 31 5.11 2.18 10.81
C TYR A 31 6.01 1.74 11.97
N SER A 32 7.26 2.21 12.03
CA SER A 32 8.16 1.97 13.17
C SER A 32 7.79 2.84 14.37
N ILE A 33 7.34 4.08 14.15
CA ILE A 33 7.07 5.03 15.24
C ILE A 33 5.58 5.02 15.63
N GLY A 34 4.68 4.91 14.65
CA GLY A 34 3.25 5.07 14.81
C GLY A 34 2.61 4.09 15.81
N PRO A 35 2.72 2.76 15.60
CA PRO A 35 2.14 1.75 16.49
C PRO A 35 2.65 1.82 17.93
N ALA A 36 3.96 2.00 18.16
CA ALA A 36 4.50 2.21 19.50
C ALA A 36 3.93 3.45 20.17
N LEU A 37 3.91 4.60 19.48
CA LEU A 37 3.37 5.84 20.03
C LEU A 37 1.88 5.72 20.32
N ALA A 38 1.10 5.14 19.40
CA ALA A 38 -0.32 4.89 19.59
C ALA A 38 -0.59 3.93 20.77
N GLY A 39 0.20 2.87 20.89
CA GLY A 39 0.11 1.90 21.98
C GLY A 39 0.45 2.50 23.35
N MET A 40 1.46 3.38 23.42
CA MET A 40 1.80 4.10 24.66
C MET A 40 0.71 5.10 25.05
N LEU A 41 0.18 5.86 24.08
CA LEU A 41 -0.86 6.85 24.31
C LEU A 41 -2.22 6.23 24.67
N ALA A 42 -2.47 4.98 24.27
CA ALA A 42 -3.68 4.25 24.66
C ALA A 42 -3.70 3.87 26.16
N ASN A 43 -2.52 3.76 26.80
CA ASN A 43 -2.37 3.42 28.22
C ASN A 43 -1.56 4.50 28.98
N PRO A 44 -2.01 5.76 29.02
CA PRO A 44 -1.22 6.88 29.54
C PRO A 44 -0.90 6.73 31.03
N CYS A 45 -1.78 6.06 31.79
CA CYS A 45 -1.58 5.86 33.23
C CYS A 45 -0.46 4.86 33.56
N GLN A 46 -0.06 3.98 32.63
CA GLN A 46 1.03 3.04 32.83
C GLN A 46 2.39 3.73 32.64
N PHE A 47 2.50 4.61 31.64
CA PHE A 47 3.76 5.27 31.26
C PHE A 47 3.96 6.64 31.93
N ALA A 48 2.89 7.36 32.26
CA ALA A 48 2.94 8.67 32.90
C ALA A 48 1.95 8.78 34.08
N PRO A 49 2.20 8.07 35.20
CA PRO A 49 1.27 8.00 36.33
C PRO A 49 0.94 9.37 36.94
N GLY A 50 1.83 10.36 36.84
CA GLY A 50 1.60 11.73 37.30
C GLY A 50 0.46 12.46 36.59
N ILE A 51 0.28 12.21 35.29
CA ILE A 51 -0.80 12.81 34.47
C ILE A 51 -2.17 12.23 34.86
N CYS A 52 -2.21 10.97 35.31
CA CYS A 52 -3.44 10.34 35.80
C CYS A 52 -3.78 10.68 37.26
N GLN A 53 -2.82 11.16 38.05
CA GLN A 53 -3.04 11.58 39.45
C GLN A 53 -3.38 13.07 39.59
N ARG A 54 -2.98 13.93 38.63
CA ARG A 54 -3.30 15.36 38.60
C ARG A 54 -3.80 15.78 37.22
N GLY A 55 -5.05 16.24 37.12
CA GLY A 55 -5.64 16.82 35.90
C GLY A 55 -6.75 15.95 35.27
N PRO A 56 -6.93 15.95 33.93
CA PRO A 56 -8.02 15.26 33.23
C PRO A 56 -7.91 13.72 33.24
N GLY A 57 -7.15 13.14 34.17
CA GLY A 57 -6.95 11.69 34.31
C GLY A 57 -8.25 10.89 34.41
N GLN A 58 -9.33 11.49 34.93
CA GLN A 58 -10.65 10.87 34.97
C GLN A 58 -11.28 10.77 33.57
N LEU A 59 -11.13 11.80 32.73
CA LEU A 59 -11.57 11.82 31.33
C LEU A 59 -10.75 10.82 30.49
N LEU A 60 -9.44 10.76 30.70
CA LEU A 60 -8.55 9.83 30.01
C LEU A 60 -8.78 8.36 30.38
N ARG A 61 -9.26 8.08 31.60
CA ARG A 61 -9.71 6.73 31.99
C ARG A 61 -11.03 6.35 31.34
N HIS A 62 -11.93 7.32 31.13
CA HIS A 62 -13.21 7.06 30.47
C HIS A 62 -13.06 6.95 28.94
N PHE A 63 -12.12 7.69 28.35
CA PHE A 63 -11.82 7.69 26.92
C PHE A 63 -10.34 7.35 26.64
N PRO A 64 -9.93 6.07 26.71
CA PRO A 64 -8.53 5.66 26.54
C PRO A 64 -7.97 5.97 25.14
N TYR A 65 -8.83 6.00 24.11
CA TYR A 65 -8.42 6.27 22.73
C TYR A 65 -8.44 7.76 22.33
N ALA A 66 -8.78 8.67 23.26
CA ALA A 66 -8.79 10.10 22.96
C ALA A 66 -7.38 10.63 22.63
N LEU A 67 -6.36 10.24 23.40
CA LEU A 67 -4.98 10.70 23.19
C LEU A 67 -4.37 10.23 21.88
N PRO A 68 -4.44 8.93 21.50
CA PRO A 68 -4.00 8.49 20.18
C PRO A 68 -4.67 9.25 19.04
N ASN A 69 -5.98 9.52 19.15
CA ASN A 69 -6.75 10.23 18.13
C ASN A 69 -6.39 11.72 18.02
N ILE A 70 -6.12 12.39 19.14
CA ILE A 70 -5.63 13.78 19.13
C ILE A 70 -4.22 13.84 18.52
N ASN A 71 -3.37 12.88 18.85
CA ASN A 71 -2.01 12.82 18.32
C ASN A 71 -1.99 12.66 16.80
N ILE A 72 -2.80 11.75 16.24
CA ILE A 72 -2.86 11.58 14.78
C ILE A 72 -3.44 12.82 14.09
N ALA A 73 -4.43 13.48 14.68
CA ALA A 73 -4.97 14.74 14.16
C ALA A 73 -3.89 15.83 14.12
N LEU A 74 -3.10 15.98 15.19
CA LEU A 74 -2.01 16.95 15.26
C LEU A 74 -0.91 16.65 14.21
N MET A 75 -0.50 15.39 14.09
CA MET A 75 0.47 14.97 13.07
C MET A 75 -0.03 15.30 11.65
N THR A 76 -1.33 15.08 11.39
CA THR A 76 -1.94 15.38 10.09
C THR A 76 -1.93 16.89 9.81
N VAL A 77 -2.28 17.72 10.79
CA VAL A 77 -2.24 19.19 10.64
C VAL A 77 -0.81 19.66 10.35
N ILE A 78 0.19 19.13 11.07
CA ILE A 78 1.60 19.45 10.81
C ILE A 78 1.98 19.06 9.38
N ALA A 79 1.60 17.87 8.92
CA ALA A 79 1.87 17.43 7.55
C ALA A 79 1.24 18.35 6.50
N ILE A 80 0.00 18.82 6.71
CA ILE A 80 -0.68 19.78 5.83
C ILE A 80 0.07 21.12 5.80
N VAL A 81 0.50 21.63 6.95
CA VAL A 81 1.25 22.88 7.04
C VAL A 81 2.60 22.76 6.32
N PHE A 82 3.33 21.66 6.53
CA PHE A 82 4.58 21.40 5.81
C PHE A 82 4.36 21.32 4.31
N ALA A 83 3.30 20.61 3.86
CA ALA A 83 2.99 20.52 2.45
C ALA A 83 2.69 21.90 1.86
N TYR A 84 1.90 22.72 2.55
CA TYR A 84 1.58 24.07 2.11
C TYR A 84 2.80 25.00 2.02
N LEU A 85 3.76 24.88 2.94
CA LEU A 85 4.93 25.76 2.99
C LEU A 85 6.09 25.32 2.08
N TYR A 86 6.24 24.02 1.82
CA TYR A 86 7.44 23.46 1.16
C TYR A 86 7.18 22.73 -0.15
N LEU A 87 5.95 22.27 -0.45
CA LEU A 87 5.67 21.75 -1.79
C LEU A 87 5.45 22.93 -2.74
N GLU A 88 6.49 23.25 -3.51
CA GLU A 88 6.36 24.13 -4.66
C GLU A 88 5.58 23.42 -5.77
N GLU A 89 4.70 24.18 -6.43
CA GLU A 89 3.93 23.65 -7.55
C GLU A 89 4.89 23.25 -8.68
N THR A 90 4.93 21.96 -9.01
CA THR A 90 5.87 21.41 -10.00
C THR A 90 5.45 21.72 -11.44
N ARG A 91 4.31 22.39 -11.64
CA ARG A 91 3.88 22.82 -12.96
C ARG A 91 4.61 24.11 -13.31
N HIS A 92 5.52 24.03 -14.28
CA HIS A 92 6.01 25.22 -14.96
C HIS A 92 4.83 25.86 -15.69
N THR A 93 4.27 26.93 -15.14
CA THR A 93 3.42 27.84 -15.91
C THR A 93 4.29 28.36 -17.04
N HIS A 94 3.96 28.02 -18.29
CA HIS A 94 4.54 28.70 -19.44
C HIS A 94 4.09 30.16 -19.33
N ASP A 95 4.93 31.00 -18.74
CA ASP A 95 4.73 32.44 -18.80
C ASP A 95 4.72 32.84 -20.27
N ASN A 96 3.81 33.75 -20.62
CA ASN A 96 3.63 34.30 -21.94
C ASN A 96 4.87 35.11 -22.34
N ASP A 97 5.94 34.44 -22.72
CA ASP A 97 6.99 35.06 -23.50
C ASP A 97 6.42 35.36 -24.89
N THR A 98 6.23 36.65 -25.13
CA THR A 98 6.03 37.30 -26.43
C THR A 98 6.92 36.62 -27.49
N TYR A 99 6.32 35.81 -28.36
CA TYR A 99 6.97 35.35 -29.59
C TYR A 99 6.38 36.12 -30.76
N ASP A 100 7.27 36.85 -31.43
CA ASP A 100 7.08 37.42 -32.75
C ASP A 100 6.65 36.35 -33.75
N ASP A 101 5.87 36.83 -34.71
CA ASP A 101 5.20 36.11 -35.78
C ASP A 101 6.13 35.23 -36.64
N GLU A 102 5.47 34.29 -37.35
CA GLU A 102 5.94 33.65 -38.58
C GLU A 102 6.71 32.33 -38.43
N HIS A 103 6.00 31.25 -38.11
CA HIS A 103 5.91 30.02 -38.92
C HIS A 103 5.08 28.91 -38.24
N ASP A 104 4.14 28.34 -39.00
CA ASP A 104 3.28 27.18 -38.74
C ASP A 104 2.25 27.23 -37.58
N ASN A 105 1.00 27.45 -37.99
CA ASN A 105 -0.22 27.45 -37.18
C ASN A 105 -0.58 26.05 -36.64
N ILE A 106 0.07 25.60 -35.56
CA ILE A 106 -0.57 24.75 -34.55
C ILE A 106 -0.11 25.21 -33.16
N LYS A 107 -0.76 26.26 -32.64
CA LYS A 107 -0.69 26.61 -31.22
C LYS A 107 -1.56 25.63 -30.45
N ALA A 108 -0.94 24.66 -29.78
CA ALA A 108 -1.61 23.83 -28.78
C ALA A 108 -1.73 24.64 -27.48
N THR A 109 -2.83 25.39 -27.36
CA THR A 109 -3.23 26.08 -26.12
C THR A 109 -3.88 25.05 -25.20
N GLU A 110 -3.43 24.92 -23.95
CA GLU A 110 -3.99 23.97 -22.96
C GLU A 110 -5.44 24.32 -22.50
N GLU A 111 -6.04 25.39 -23.01
CA GLU A 111 -7.51 25.58 -22.90
C GLU A 111 -8.29 24.62 -23.81
N GLU A 112 -7.65 23.99 -24.79
CA GLU A 112 -8.28 22.96 -25.62
C GLU A 112 -7.87 21.55 -25.16
N PRO A 113 -8.78 20.79 -24.52
CA PRO A 113 -8.57 19.37 -24.35
C PRO A 113 -8.45 18.74 -25.74
N LEU A 114 -7.56 17.75 -25.91
CA LEU A 114 -7.36 16.97 -27.14
C LEU A 114 -8.61 16.17 -27.60
N LEU A 115 -9.78 16.48 -27.01
CA LEU A 115 -11.13 15.96 -27.27
C LEU A 115 -12.18 17.11 -27.43
N ALA A 116 -11.80 18.34 -27.75
CA ALA A 116 -12.72 19.49 -27.78
C ALA A 116 -13.68 19.50 -28.98
N ASN A 117 -13.30 18.98 -30.14
CA ASN A 117 -14.12 19.09 -31.37
C ASN A 117 -15.36 18.18 -31.44
N GLN A 118 -15.78 17.56 -30.34
CA GLN A 118 -17.09 16.90 -30.23
C GLN A 118 -17.83 17.20 -28.93
N ALA A 119 -17.46 18.27 -28.22
CA ALA A 119 -18.11 18.66 -26.97
C ALA A 119 -18.63 20.10 -27.02
N THR A 120 -19.22 20.51 -28.13
CA THR A 120 -20.24 21.56 -28.11
C THR A 120 -21.60 20.88 -28.03
N GLU A 121 -22.37 21.26 -27.01
CA GLU A 121 -23.68 20.72 -26.58
C GLU A 121 -23.64 19.46 -25.69
N ASP A 122 -23.24 19.61 -24.41
CA ASP A 122 -24.16 19.28 -23.30
C ASP A 122 -23.52 19.55 -21.93
N SER A 123 -24.03 20.56 -21.22
CA SER A 123 -23.70 20.88 -19.82
C SER A 123 -24.27 19.85 -18.81
N LYS A 124 -24.43 18.60 -19.22
CA LYS A 124 -24.94 17.48 -18.40
C LYS A 124 -24.24 16.17 -18.76
N THR A 125 -22.94 16.17 -19.05
CA THR A 125 -22.25 14.90 -19.31
C THR A 125 -22.28 14.04 -18.04
N PRO A 126 -23.00 12.90 -18.02
CA PRO A 126 -23.03 12.03 -16.87
C PRO A 126 -21.62 11.47 -16.66
N LEU A 127 -21.31 11.01 -15.45
CA LEU A 127 -20.12 10.20 -15.15
C LEU A 127 -19.88 9.11 -16.23
N ALA A 128 -20.96 8.60 -16.83
CA ALA A 128 -20.96 7.67 -17.97
C ALA A 128 -20.21 8.16 -19.23
N THR A 129 -20.19 9.46 -19.54
CA THR A 129 -19.45 10.01 -20.69
C THR A 129 -17.95 10.09 -20.41
N ILE A 130 -17.56 10.40 -19.17
CA ILE A 130 -16.16 10.33 -18.72
C ILE A 130 -15.67 8.88 -18.72
N ILE A 131 -16.50 7.96 -18.20
CA ILE A 131 -16.28 6.49 -18.25
C ILE A 131 -16.28 5.96 -19.69
N GLY A 132 -17.03 6.59 -20.61
CA GLY A 132 -17.02 6.24 -22.03
C GLY A 132 -15.76 6.70 -22.77
N ARG A 133 -15.14 7.81 -22.33
CA ARG A 133 -13.87 8.33 -22.87
C ARG A 133 -12.64 7.63 -22.31
N LEU A 134 -12.77 7.05 -21.13
CA LEU A 134 -11.85 6.11 -20.52
C LEU A 134 -11.68 4.90 -21.46
N LYS A 135 -10.63 4.89 -22.28
CA LYS A 135 -10.31 3.77 -23.20
C LYS A 135 -9.82 2.51 -22.44
N VAL A 136 -10.52 2.09 -21.39
CA VAL A 136 -10.19 0.90 -20.58
C VAL A 136 -10.15 -0.35 -21.46
N LYS A 137 -11.01 -0.40 -22.49
CA LYS A 137 -11.06 -1.51 -23.46
C LYS A 137 -9.84 -1.58 -24.39
N SER A 138 -9.03 -0.50 -24.48
CA SER A 138 -7.81 -0.48 -25.29
C SER A 138 -6.54 -0.67 -24.45
N LEU A 139 -6.65 -1.00 -23.16
CA LEU A 139 -5.48 -1.25 -22.33
C LEU A 139 -4.78 -2.53 -22.79
N PRO A 140 -3.43 -2.53 -22.89
CA PRO A 140 -2.67 -3.73 -23.20
C PRO A 140 -2.95 -4.84 -22.19
N PRO A 141 -3.04 -6.11 -22.60
CA PRO A 141 -3.23 -7.23 -21.67
C PRO A 141 -2.23 -7.26 -20.50
N PRO A 142 -0.91 -6.97 -20.67
CA PRO A 142 0.03 -6.92 -19.55
C PRO A 142 -0.30 -5.85 -18.51
N THR A 143 -0.87 -4.72 -18.94
CA THR A 143 -1.31 -3.65 -18.03
C THR A 143 -2.48 -4.10 -17.18
N VAL A 144 -3.48 -4.73 -17.80
CA VAL A 144 -4.65 -5.25 -17.07
C VAL A 144 -4.22 -6.31 -16.07
N GLN A 145 -3.32 -7.21 -16.46
CA GLN A 145 -2.74 -8.21 -15.56
C GLN A 145 -2.00 -7.57 -14.37
N ALA A 146 -1.20 -6.53 -14.61
CA ALA A 146 -0.50 -5.81 -13.54
C ALA A 146 -1.46 -5.09 -12.57
N ILE A 147 -2.54 -4.50 -13.07
CA ILE A 147 -3.59 -3.91 -12.21
C ILE A 147 -4.26 -4.99 -11.35
N ILE A 148 -4.58 -6.15 -11.93
CA ILE A 148 -5.17 -7.27 -11.20
C ILE A 148 -4.20 -7.79 -10.14
N ALA A 149 -2.92 -7.96 -10.48
CA ALA A 149 -1.90 -8.35 -9.53
C ALA A 149 -1.83 -7.35 -8.37
N TYR A 150 -1.78 -6.06 -8.67
CA TYR A 150 -1.77 -5.00 -7.65
C TYR A 150 -3.01 -5.02 -6.76
N LEU A 151 -4.20 -5.31 -7.29
CA LEU A 151 -5.42 -5.45 -6.49
C LEU A 151 -5.33 -6.61 -5.50
N ILE A 152 -4.89 -7.79 -5.96
CA ILE A 152 -4.78 -9.00 -5.11
C ILE A 152 -3.79 -8.76 -3.97
N MET A 153 -2.65 -8.19 -4.35
CA MET A 153 -1.56 -7.79 -3.47
C MET A 153 -2.00 -6.75 -2.43
N ALA A 154 -2.63 -5.66 -2.87
CA ALA A 154 -3.20 -4.66 -1.96
C ALA A 154 -4.22 -5.28 -1.00
N LEU A 155 -5.11 -6.15 -1.50
CA LEU A 155 -6.09 -6.85 -0.66
C LEU A 155 -5.42 -7.70 0.40
N HIS A 156 -4.39 -8.48 0.04
CA HIS A 156 -3.63 -9.27 1.00
C HIS A 156 -3.02 -8.40 2.09
N THR A 157 -2.24 -7.38 1.68
CA THR A 157 -1.51 -6.49 2.59
C THR A 157 -2.45 -5.77 3.54
N ILE A 158 -3.58 -5.24 3.04
CA ILE A 158 -4.56 -4.54 3.87
C ILE A 158 -5.26 -5.52 4.83
N CYS A 159 -5.62 -6.72 4.38
CA CYS A 159 -6.20 -7.72 5.26
C CYS A 159 -5.21 -8.07 6.38
N PHE A 160 -3.93 -8.29 6.05
CA PHE A 160 -2.90 -8.59 7.02
C PHE A 160 -2.69 -7.46 8.03
N ASP A 161 -2.57 -6.21 7.57
CA ASP A 161 -2.34 -5.04 8.43
C ASP A 161 -3.44 -4.82 9.47
N ASN A 162 -4.68 -5.13 9.11
CA ASN A 162 -5.82 -5.01 10.02
C ASN A 162 -5.97 -6.24 10.91
N PHE A 163 -5.72 -7.43 10.37
CA PHE A 163 -5.92 -8.69 11.09
C PHE A 163 -4.80 -8.97 12.08
N PHE A 164 -3.55 -8.70 11.75
CA PHE A 164 -2.40 -9.05 12.58
C PHE A 164 -2.42 -8.40 13.98
N PRO A 165 -2.64 -7.08 14.16
CA PRO A 165 -2.71 -6.50 15.50
C PRO A 165 -3.94 -6.98 16.29
N MET A 166 -5.04 -7.26 15.59
CA MET A 166 -6.23 -7.89 16.21
C MET A 166 -5.89 -9.30 16.71
N PHE A 167 -5.19 -10.10 15.90
CA PHE A 167 -4.74 -11.43 16.29
C PHE A 167 -3.81 -11.37 17.51
N LEU A 168 -2.83 -10.46 17.52
CA LEU A 168 -1.92 -10.29 18.66
C LEU A 168 -2.64 -9.97 19.97
N SER A 169 -3.72 -9.19 19.91
CA SER A 169 -4.52 -8.80 21.08
C SER A 169 -5.63 -9.80 21.44
N THR A 170 -5.92 -10.77 20.57
CA THR A 170 -6.93 -11.80 20.83
C THR A 170 -6.50 -12.66 22.02
N SER A 171 -7.44 -12.94 22.92
CA SER A 171 -7.17 -13.68 24.16
C SER A 171 -6.57 -15.07 23.90
N LEU A 172 -5.80 -15.53 24.89
CA LEU A 172 -5.20 -16.86 24.91
C LEU A 172 -6.25 -17.96 24.63
N PRO A 173 -5.86 -19.03 23.91
CA PRO A 173 -6.71 -20.18 23.71
C PRO A 173 -7.35 -20.69 25.01
N LYS A 174 -8.68 -20.64 25.12
CA LYS A 174 -9.40 -21.23 26.28
C LYS A 174 -9.24 -22.76 26.32
N GLN A 175 -8.94 -23.37 25.18
CA GLN A 175 -8.71 -24.81 25.02
C GLN A 175 -7.38 -25.03 24.29
N ARG A 176 -6.66 -26.10 24.64
CA ARG A 176 -5.45 -26.49 23.91
C ARG A 176 -5.80 -26.75 22.44
N PRO A 177 -4.92 -26.39 21.48
CA PRO A 177 -5.13 -26.67 20.06
C PRO A 177 -5.47 -28.14 19.89
N ARG A 178 -6.56 -28.45 19.20
CA ARG A 178 -6.96 -29.84 18.96
C ARG A 178 -6.16 -30.43 17.80
N ASP A 179 -5.99 -29.62 16.75
CA ASP A 179 -5.30 -29.94 15.49
C ASP A 179 -4.68 -28.66 14.88
N LEU A 180 -3.86 -28.82 13.83
CA LEU A 180 -3.25 -27.73 13.04
C LEU A 180 -4.27 -26.70 12.49
N ILE A 181 -5.53 -27.10 12.35
CA ILE A 181 -6.61 -26.24 11.82
C ILE A 181 -7.42 -25.60 12.96
N HIS A 182 -7.57 -26.30 14.09
CA HIS A 182 -8.39 -25.90 15.22
C HIS A 182 -7.51 -25.42 16.38
N PHE A 183 -6.86 -24.28 16.19
CA PHE A 183 -6.29 -23.48 17.26
C PHE A 183 -7.11 -22.20 17.39
N SER A 184 -7.62 -21.90 18.58
CA SER A 184 -8.43 -20.71 18.84
C SER A 184 -7.62 -19.76 19.71
N GLY A 185 -7.57 -18.48 19.38
CA GLY A 185 -6.94 -17.45 20.22
C GLY A 185 -5.57 -16.98 19.73
N GLY A 186 -5.13 -15.87 20.32
CA GLY A 186 -3.86 -15.21 20.04
C GLY A 186 -2.97 -15.13 21.28
N PRO A 187 -1.83 -14.43 21.22
CA PRO A 187 -0.94 -14.28 22.37
C PRO A 187 -1.52 -13.41 23.50
N GLY A 188 -2.65 -12.72 23.30
CA GLY A 188 -3.30 -11.91 24.33
C GLY A 188 -2.49 -10.69 24.76
N MET A 189 -1.73 -10.11 23.83
CA MET A 189 -0.90 -8.93 24.07
C MET A 189 -1.77 -7.70 24.37
N SER A 190 -1.32 -6.85 25.28
CA SER A 190 -1.92 -5.54 25.50
C SER A 190 -1.70 -4.62 24.30
N THR A 191 -2.52 -3.57 24.17
CA THR A 191 -2.40 -2.56 23.08
C THR A 191 -0.98 -1.97 22.97
N SER A 192 -0.30 -1.77 24.10
CA SER A 192 1.05 -1.22 24.12
C SER A 192 2.09 -2.25 23.66
N GLU A 193 1.94 -3.52 24.05
CA GLU A 193 2.81 -4.61 23.58
C GLU A 193 2.63 -4.89 22.09
N THR A 194 1.39 -4.92 21.61
CA THR A 194 1.08 -5.03 20.17
C THR A 194 1.73 -3.89 19.39
N GLY A 195 1.61 -2.65 19.87
CA GLY A 195 2.23 -1.48 19.26
C GLY A 195 3.76 -1.60 19.21
N MET A 196 4.40 -2.01 20.30
CA MET A 196 5.86 -2.23 20.35
C MET A 196 6.32 -3.36 19.42
N ALA A 197 5.57 -4.46 19.35
CA ALA A 197 5.89 -5.59 18.48
C ALA A 197 5.86 -5.17 16.99
N MET A 198 4.82 -4.46 16.57
CA MET A 198 4.71 -3.93 15.20
C MET A 198 5.83 -2.94 14.87
N SER A 199 6.18 -2.08 15.82
CA SER A 199 7.31 -1.15 15.68
C SER A 199 8.64 -1.88 15.51
N ALA A 200 8.90 -2.92 16.31
CA ALA A 200 10.10 -3.74 16.16
C ALA A 200 10.15 -4.46 14.82
N SER A 201 9.00 -4.98 14.35
CA SER A 201 8.88 -5.59 13.03
C SER A 201 9.22 -4.61 11.91
N ALA A 202 8.75 -3.36 11.96
CA ALA A 202 9.05 -2.38 10.91
C ALA A 202 10.52 -1.95 10.88
N VAL A 203 11.18 -1.83 12.03
CA VAL A 203 12.64 -1.58 12.07
C VAL A 203 13.39 -2.73 11.39
N PHE A 204 12.98 -3.97 11.64
CA PHE A 204 13.52 -5.13 10.93
C PHE A 204 13.21 -5.08 9.42
N SER A 205 11.99 -4.68 9.03
CA SER A 205 11.63 -4.54 7.63
C SER A 205 12.49 -3.51 6.89
N ILE A 206 12.86 -2.39 7.52
CA ILE A 206 13.73 -1.35 6.91
C ILE A 206 15.05 -1.98 6.47
N PHE A 207 15.65 -2.82 7.33
CA PHE A 207 16.88 -3.52 7.01
C PHE A 207 16.69 -4.53 5.87
N VAL A 208 15.62 -5.35 5.91
CA VAL A 208 15.33 -6.33 4.87
C VAL A 208 15.05 -5.68 3.51
N ILE A 209 14.26 -4.60 3.47
CA ILE A 209 13.95 -3.87 2.22
C ILE A 209 15.22 -3.25 1.62
N SER A 210 16.07 -2.68 2.46
CA SER A 210 17.32 -2.03 2.01
C SER A 210 18.36 -3.06 1.57
N ALA A 211 18.52 -4.16 2.32
CA ALA A 211 19.57 -5.15 2.09
C ALA A 211 19.20 -6.25 1.08
N VAL A 212 17.90 -6.58 0.94
CA VAL A 212 17.44 -7.70 0.12
C VAL A 212 16.59 -7.21 -1.05
N PHE A 213 15.50 -6.49 -0.79
CA PHE A 213 14.54 -6.12 -1.84
C PHE A 213 15.17 -5.19 -2.89
N SER A 214 15.88 -4.14 -2.46
CA SER A 214 16.47 -3.17 -3.39
C SER A 214 17.53 -3.80 -4.30
N PRO A 215 18.48 -4.62 -3.81
CA PRO A 215 19.39 -5.36 -4.68
C PRO A 215 18.70 -6.36 -5.59
N VAL A 216 17.64 -7.05 -5.12
CA VAL A 216 16.88 -8.02 -5.91
C VAL A 216 16.19 -7.35 -7.09
N VAL A 217 15.49 -6.22 -6.88
CA VAL A 217 14.85 -5.45 -7.96
C VAL A 217 15.90 -4.96 -8.97
N MET A 218 17.06 -4.48 -8.49
CA MET A 218 18.12 -3.98 -9.36
C MET A 218 18.82 -5.07 -10.18
N ARG A 219 18.93 -6.30 -9.66
CA ARG A 219 19.69 -7.39 -10.31
C ARG A 219 18.83 -8.38 -11.10
N LEU A 220 17.62 -8.67 -10.61
CA LEU A 220 16.76 -9.74 -11.15
C LEU A 220 15.52 -9.20 -11.88
N GLY A 221 15.36 -7.87 -11.94
CA GLY A 221 14.21 -7.22 -12.55
C GLY A 221 12.98 -7.17 -11.65
N THR A 222 12.01 -6.33 -12.02
CA THR A 222 10.80 -6.07 -11.23
C THR A 222 9.89 -7.29 -11.15
N LEU A 223 9.77 -8.07 -12.23
CA LEU A 223 8.87 -9.22 -12.27
C LEU A 223 9.35 -10.36 -11.35
N THR A 224 10.64 -10.68 -11.39
CA THR A 224 11.24 -11.69 -10.49
C THR A 224 11.15 -11.23 -9.04
N ALA A 225 11.42 -9.95 -8.77
CA ALA A 225 11.30 -9.38 -7.43
C ALA A 225 9.88 -9.51 -6.88
N MET A 226 8.84 -9.22 -7.68
CA MET A 226 7.45 -9.41 -7.29
C MET A 226 7.13 -10.88 -7.01
N ARG A 227 7.56 -11.81 -7.85
CA ARG A 227 7.32 -13.25 -7.63
C ARG A 227 7.96 -13.73 -6.33
N LEU A 228 9.20 -13.30 -6.05
CA LEU A 228 9.89 -13.61 -4.80
C LEU A 228 9.18 -13.00 -3.58
N ASP A 229 8.66 -11.78 -3.72
CA ASP A 229 7.87 -11.10 -2.68
C ASP A 229 6.59 -11.89 -2.36
N ILE A 230 5.86 -12.36 -3.39
CA ILE A 230 4.68 -13.22 -3.19
C ILE A 230 5.04 -14.55 -2.52
N TRP A 231 6.15 -15.18 -2.92
CA TRP A 231 6.64 -16.39 -2.26
C TRP A 231 6.97 -16.14 -0.79
N TYR A 232 7.59 -15.01 -0.48
CA TYR A 232 7.85 -14.60 0.89
C TYR A 232 6.54 -14.42 1.67
N ILE A 233 5.56 -13.70 1.14
CA ILE A 233 4.24 -13.48 1.76
C ILE A 233 3.52 -14.82 2.00
N LEU A 234 3.56 -15.73 1.02
CA LEU A 234 2.99 -17.06 1.17
C LEU A 234 3.67 -17.83 2.31
N SER A 235 5.00 -17.82 2.36
CA SER A 235 5.77 -18.49 3.41
C SER A 235 5.44 -17.90 4.79
N HIS A 236 5.36 -16.58 4.89
CA HIS A 236 5.11 -15.87 6.15
C HIS A 236 3.68 -16.08 6.67
N THR A 237 2.66 -16.00 5.82
CA THR A 237 1.29 -16.29 6.24
C THR A 237 1.08 -17.76 6.58
N SER A 238 1.75 -18.67 5.86
CA SER A 238 1.71 -20.10 6.17
C SER A 238 2.46 -20.47 7.45
N SER A 239 3.49 -19.71 7.86
CA SER A 239 4.21 -19.99 9.10
C SER A 239 3.28 -19.85 10.30
N TYR A 240 2.41 -18.83 10.32
CA TYR A 240 1.38 -18.66 11.37
C TYR A 240 0.33 -19.78 11.43
N LEU A 241 0.22 -20.62 10.40
CA LEU A 241 -0.64 -21.82 10.42
C LEU A 241 0.06 -23.02 11.07
N ILE A 242 1.39 -23.06 11.03
CA ILE A 242 2.21 -24.19 11.47
C ILE A 242 2.82 -23.92 12.85
N SER A 243 3.32 -22.71 13.08
CA SER A 243 3.92 -22.30 14.34
C SER A 243 2.84 -21.67 15.23
N SER A 244 2.62 -22.27 16.40
CA SER A 244 1.83 -21.66 17.48
C SER A 244 2.54 -20.46 18.13
N LEU A 245 3.60 -19.94 17.50
CA LEU A 245 4.50 -18.90 18.02
C LEU A 245 4.45 -17.68 17.11
N PRO A 246 4.33 -16.46 17.65
CA PRO A 246 4.38 -15.25 16.85
C PRO A 246 5.80 -15.05 16.31
N GLU A 247 6.02 -15.31 15.02
CA GLU A 247 7.18 -14.78 14.31
C GLU A 247 7.03 -13.26 14.19
N VAL A 248 7.98 -12.49 14.71
CA VAL A 248 7.92 -11.02 14.85
C VAL A 248 8.44 -10.28 13.59
N GLY A 249 8.48 -10.95 12.44
CA GLY A 249 9.04 -10.38 11.22
C GLY A 249 7.98 -10.03 10.18
N GLN A 250 7.30 -8.89 10.30
CA GLN A 250 6.53 -8.37 9.18
C GLN A 250 7.48 -7.83 8.11
N THR A 251 7.16 -8.00 6.83
CA THR A 251 7.66 -7.10 5.78
C THR A 251 6.50 -6.69 4.88
N GLN A 252 6.54 -5.43 4.42
CA GLN A 252 5.48 -4.81 3.63
C GLN A 252 5.78 -4.94 2.14
N GLU A 253 4.72 -5.21 1.38
CA GLU A 253 4.76 -5.38 -0.06
C GLU A 253 4.88 -4.03 -0.80
N LYS A 254 5.86 -3.89 -1.70
CA LYS A 254 6.09 -2.66 -2.48
C LYS A 254 6.36 -2.90 -3.98
N GLY A 255 6.38 -4.16 -4.43
CA GLY A 255 6.71 -4.52 -5.82
C GLY A 255 5.60 -4.24 -6.83
N ALA A 256 4.33 -4.39 -6.45
CA ALA A 256 3.22 -4.29 -7.40
C ALA A 256 2.95 -2.87 -7.98
N PRO A 257 3.07 -1.76 -7.22
CA PRO A 257 2.97 -0.41 -7.78
C PRO A 257 4.02 -0.12 -8.87
N ILE A 258 5.25 -0.60 -8.68
CA ILE A 258 6.36 -0.42 -9.63
C ILE A 258 6.01 -1.11 -10.95
N LEU A 259 5.43 -2.31 -10.89
CA LEU A 259 5.10 -3.09 -12.06
C LEU A 259 3.95 -2.50 -12.88
N VAL A 260 2.94 -1.93 -12.22
CA VAL A 260 1.86 -1.20 -12.89
C VAL A 260 2.41 -0.03 -13.73
N GLN A 261 3.37 0.71 -13.17
CA GLN A 261 3.99 1.83 -13.86
C GLN A 261 4.95 1.38 -14.97
N ASN A 262 5.73 0.32 -14.74
CA ASN A 262 6.64 -0.26 -15.73
C ASN A 262 5.91 -0.96 -16.89
N ALA A 263 4.67 -1.41 -16.69
CA ALA A 263 3.86 -2.04 -17.73
C ALA A 263 3.33 -1.05 -18.80
N GLN A 264 3.60 0.26 -18.67
CA GLN A 264 3.14 1.28 -19.62
C GLN A 264 4.20 1.64 -20.67
N ARG A 265 3.77 1.60 -21.94
CA ARG A 265 4.57 2.00 -23.12
C ARG A 265 4.39 3.47 -23.49
N ASP A 266 3.22 4.04 -23.19
CA ASP A 266 2.84 5.40 -23.58
C ASP A 266 2.60 6.27 -22.32
N LYS A 267 3.40 7.33 -22.18
CA LYS A 267 3.31 8.25 -21.04
C LYS A 267 1.95 8.97 -20.99
N SER A 268 1.24 9.05 -22.12
CA SER A 268 -0.08 9.68 -22.22
C SER A 268 -1.15 8.98 -21.35
N ASN A 269 -1.04 7.67 -21.14
CA ASN A 269 -2.00 6.89 -20.36
C ASN A 269 -1.55 6.59 -18.91
N LEU A 270 -0.38 7.08 -18.49
CA LEU A 270 0.20 6.76 -17.19
C LEU A 270 -0.69 7.22 -16.03
N GLY A 271 -1.25 8.43 -16.12
CA GLY A 271 -2.15 8.98 -15.10
C GLY A 271 -3.45 8.18 -14.98
N LEU A 272 -4.00 7.73 -16.12
CA LEU A 272 -5.19 6.89 -16.14
C LEU A 272 -4.95 5.54 -15.46
N VAL A 273 -3.91 4.82 -15.89
CA VAL A 273 -3.59 3.50 -15.36
C VAL A 273 -3.28 3.57 -13.87
N ASN A 274 -2.52 4.58 -13.45
CA ASN A 274 -2.27 4.82 -12.03
C ASN A 274 -3.58 5.12 -11.28
N GLY A 275 -4.49 5.91 -11.85
CA GLY A 275 -5.82 6.16 -11.29
C GLY A 275 -6.64 4.89 -11.09
N ILE A 276 -6.71 4.01 -12.10
CA ILE A 276 -7.40 2.71 -12.01
C ILE A 276 -6.74 1.84 -10.94
N ALA A 277 -5.41 1.74 -10.94
CA ALA A 277 -4.66 0.96 -9.97
C ALA A 277 -4.89 1.46 -8.54
N GLN A 278 -4.81 2.76 -8.30
CA GLN A 278 -5.08 3.36 -6.99
C GLN A 278 -6.53 3.20 -6.55
N THR A 279 -7.48 3.24 -7.49
CA THR A 279 -8.90 2.94 -7.21
C THR A 279 -9.08 1.48 -6.79
N ALA A 280 -8.40 0.55 -7.47
CA ALA A 280 -8.40 -0.86 -7.10
C ALA A 280 -7.82 -1.07 -5.68
N ALA A 281 -6.69 -0.42 -5.37
CA ALA A 281 -6.14 -0.43 -4.02
C ALA A 281 -7.08 0.20 -2.99
N ALA A 282 -7.80 1.28 -3.34
CA ALA A 282 -8.79 1.88 -2.46
C ALA A 282 -9.99 0.94 -2.21
N ALA A 283 -10.43 0.18 -3.21
CA ALA A 283 -11.45 -0.85 -3.03
C ALA A 283 -10.97 -1.93 -2.05
N ALA A 284 -9.71 -2.36 -2.16
CA ALA A 284 -9.10 -3.26 -1.18
C ALA A 284 -9.09 -2.65 0.23
N ARG A 285 -8.83 -1.34 0.39
CA ARG A 285 -8.88 -0.63 1.69
C ARG A 285 -10.27 -0.61 2.30
N ALA A 286 -11.31 -0.51 1.47
CA ALA A 286 -12.69 -0.53 1.92
C ALA A 286 -13.16 -1.94 2.32
N VAL A 287 -12.78 -2.97 1.55
CA VAL A 287 -13.30 -4.33 1.69
C VAL A 287 -12.47 -5.19 2.65
N GLY A 288 -11.15 -4.98 2.74
CA GLY A 288 -10.24 -5.79 3.54
C GLY A 288 -10.62 -5.90 5.02
N PRO A 289 -10.85 -4.78 5.74
CA PRO A 289 -11.26 -4.82 7.14
C PRO A 289 -12.58 -5.57 7.38
N LEU A 290 -13.54 -5.45 6.45
CA LEU A 290 -14.81 -6.16 6.52
C LEU A 290 -14.60 -7.67 6.40
N LEU A 291 -13.81 -8.12 5.43
CA LEU A 291 -13.49 -9.55 5.25
C LEU A 291 -12.79 -10.10 6.49
N MET A 292 -11.83 -9.38 7.06
CA MET A 292 -11.10 -9.81 8.25
C MET A 292 -11.98 -9.85 9.49
N GLY A 293 -12.87 -8.88 9.68
CA GLY A 293 -13.86 -8.92 10.76
C GLY A 293 -14.80 -10.13 10.65
N LEU A 294 -15.24 -10.46 9.44
CA LEU A 294 -16.05 -11.65 9.18
C LEU A 294 -15.28 -12.94 9.45
N MET A 295 -14.04 -13.05 8.95
CA MET A 295 -13.19 -14.22 9.19
C MET A 295 -12.86 -14.40 10.68
N GLY A 296 -12.61 -13.31 11.42
CA GLY A 296 -12.43 -13.35 12.86
C GLY A 296 -13.68 -13.87 13.59
N THR A 297 -14.84 -13.31 13.27
CA THR A 297 -16.13 -13.70 13.89
C THR A 297 -16.49 -15.16 13.59
N VAL A 298 -16.34 -15.60 12.34
CA VAL A 298 -16.60 -16.98 11.93
C VAL A 298 -15.58 -17.93 12.55
N GLY A 299 -14.31 -17.53 12.59
CA GLY A 299 -13.22 -18.26 13.21
C GLY A 299 -13.51 -18.53 14.68
N GLU A 300 -13.90 -17.51 15.45
CA GLU A 300 -14.29 -17.67 16.85
C GLU A 300 -15.49 -18.60 17.04
N LYS A 301 -16.53 -18.46 16.19
CA LYS A 301 -17.74 -19.29 16.26
C LYS A 301 -17.46 -20.78 16.08
N TYR A 302 -16.54 -21.13 15.19
CA TYR A 302 -16.19 -22.52 14.89
C TYR A 302 -14.90 -23.00 15.58
N GLY A 303 -14.26 -22.17 16.40
CA GLY A 303 -13.01 -22.51 17.08
C GLY A 303 -11.78 -22.58 16.15
N ILE A 304 -11.84 -21.90 15.01
CA ILE A 304 -10.78 -21.79 13.99
C ILE A 304 -10.15 -20.39 14.08
N GLY A 305 -9.31 -20.17 15.09
CA GLY A 305 -8.60 -18.88 15.28
C GLY A 305 -7.68 -18.52 14.12
N GLY A 306 -7.15 -19.52 13.41
CA GLY A 306 -6.34 -19.34 12.21
C GLY A 306 -7.11 -19.00 10.93
N LEU A 307 -8.44 -18.84 10.96
CA LEU A 307 -9.25 -18.70 9.74
C LEU A 307 -8.84 -17.46 8.90
N GLY A 308 -8.46 -16.36 9.56
CA GLY A 308 -7.92 -15.18 8.88
C GLY A 308 -6.61 -15.47 8.15
N PHE A 309 -5.71 -16.24 8.76
CA PHE A 309 -4.46 -16.65 8.12
C PHE A 309 -4.69 -17.63 6.96
N TRP A 310 -5.65 -18.56 7.07
CA TRP A 310 -6.05 -19.41 5.95
C TRP A 310 -6.56 -18.61 4.76
N PHE A 311 -7.40 -17.60 5.02
CA PHE A 311 -7.86 -16.68 3.98
C PHE A 311 -6.69 -15.91 3.35
N LEU A 312 -5.78 -15.36 4.16
CA LEU A 312 -4.60 -14.65 3.68
C LEU A 312 -3.70 -15.54 2.81
N THR A 313 -3.42 -16.77 3.25
CA THR A 313 -2.67 -17.77 2.47
C THR A 313 -3.38 -18.08 1.14
N LEU A 314 -4.70 -18.21 1.12
CA LEU A 314 -5.45 -18.40 -0.12
C LEU A 314 -5.29 -17.20 -1.07
N VAL A 315 -5.39 -15.97 -0.57
CA VAL A 315 -5.18 -14.75 -1.37
C VAL A 315 -3.73 -14.71 -1.91
N ALA A 316 -2.74 -15.10 -1.10
CA ALA A 316 -1.34 -15.18 -1.53
C ALA A 316 -1.12 -16.24 -2.62
N VAL A 317 -1.77 -17.41 -2.54
CA VAL A 317 -1.73 -18.45 -3.59
C VAL A 317 -2.35 -17.93 -4.89
N ILE A 318 -3.47 -17.21 -4.82
CA ILE A 318 -4.09 -16.58 -6.00
C ILE A 318 -3.15 -15.53 -6.59
N GLY A 319 -2.53 -14.70 -5.73
CA GLY A 319 -1.52 -13.71 -6.14
C GLY A 319 -0.32 -14.36 -6.82
N LEU A 320 0.13 -15.52 -6.33
CA LEU A 320 1.24 -16.27 -6.91
C LEU A 320 0.89 -16.79 -8.30
N GLY A 321 -0.29 -17.39 -8.43
CA GLY A 321 -0.83 -17.80 -9.74
C GLY A 321 -0.87 -16.64 -10.72
N GLN A 322 -1.35 -15.47 -10.27
CA GLN A 322 -1.38 -14.27 -11.10
C GLN A 322 0.02 -13.75 -11.44
N GLY A 323 0.98 -13.83 -10.52
CA GLY A 323 2.38 -13.45 -10.76
C GLY A 323 3.06 -14.30 -11.84
N TYR A 324 2.67 -15.57 -12.01
CA TYR A 324 3.15 -16.41 -13.10
C TYR A 324 2.42 -16.17 -14.42
N LEU A 325 1.16 -15.71 -14.37
CA LEU A 325 0.41 -15.28 -15.56
C LEU A 325 0.90 -13.93 -16.10
N LEU A 326 1.50 -13.09 -15.26
CA LEU A 326 2.19 -11.89 -15.72
C LEU A 326 3.40 -12.27 -16.57
N SER A 327 3.33 -11.83 -17.83
CA SER A 327 4.48 -11.76 -18.70
C SER A 327 5.17 -10.42 -18.48
N GLU A 328 6.50 -10.42 -18.50
CA GLU A 328 7.26 -9.18 -18.40
C GLU A 328 6.82 -8.28 -19.57
N PRO A 329 6.35 -7.04 -19.30
CA PRO A 329 5.72 -6.24 -20.35
C PRO A 329 6.60 -6.00 -21.56
N TYR A 330 7.93 -6.11 -21.43
CA TYR A 330 8.87 -6.11 -22.54
C TYR A 330 10.17 -6.77 -22.06
N GLY A 331 10.59 -7.86 -22.70
CA GLY A 331 11.92 -8.43 -22.51
C GLY A 331 13.00 -7.45 -22.95
N ASP A 332 14.17 -7.57 -22.33
CA ASP A 332 15.38 -6.84 -22.68
C ASP A 332 15.70 -7.02 -24.17
N GLU A 333 15.38 -6.02 -25.00
CA GLU A 333 16.17 -5.80 -26.21
C GLU A 333 17.46 -5.11 -25.77
N VAL A 334 18.48 -5.95 -25.63
CA VAL A 334 19.91 -5.65 -25.44
C VAL A 334 20.42 -4.62 -26.44
#